data_AF-A0A7S0LNP3-F1
#
_entry.id   AF-A0A7S0LNP3-F1
#
_cell.length_a   1.000
_cell.length_b   1.000
_cell.length_c   1.000
_cell.angle_alpha   90.00
_cell.angle_beta   90.00
_cell.angle_gamma   90.00
#
_symmetry.space_group_name_H-M   'P 1'
#
loop_
_entity.id
_entity.type
_entity.pdbx_description
1 polymer ?
#
loop_
_entity_poly.entity_id
_entity_poly.type
_entity_poly.pdbx_seq_one_letter_code
_entity_poly.pdbx_strand_id
1 'polypeptide(L)'
;VCDVSAGQCKAGVASDAKAVPWLTKTTPKPKKPVKVGCSECSSSQTCCSNGQGGYGCCPVANATCCSDHVHCCPPAYPVCDVSAGQCKAGVASDAKAVPWLTKTTPKPKKPV
;
A
#
# COMPACT_ATOMS: atom_id res chain seq x y z
N VAL A 1 35.84 6.01 -15.80
CA VAL A 1 36.73 7.08 -15.29
C VAL A 1 35.90 8.36 -15.17
N CYS A 2 35.91 8.98 -14.00
CA CYS A 2 35.20 10.25 -13.76
C CYS A 2 36.20 11.40 -13.92
N ASP A 3 35.94 12.31 -14.85
CA ASP A 3 36.75 13.52 -15.04
C ASP A 3 35.99 14.71 -14.45
N VAL A 4 36.40 15.11 -13.24
CA VAL A 4 35.74 16.16 -12.45
C VAL A 4 35.94 17.54 -13.04
N SER A 5 37.10 17.78 -13.66
CA SER A 5 37.45 19.07 -14.27
C SER A 5 36.71 19.30 -15.58
N ALA A 6 36.46 18.24 -16.36
CA ALA A 6 35.73 18.31 -17.62
C ALA A 6 34.21 18.11 -17.46
N GLY A 7 33.71 17.76 -16.26
CA GLY A 7 32.28 17.48 -16.04
C GLY A 7 31.78 16.28 -16.86
N GLN A 8 32.66 15.29 -17.08
CA GLN A 8 32.41 14.18 -17.99
C GLN A 8 32.69 12.82 -17.34
N CYS A 9 31.94 11.82 -17.79
CA CYS A 9 32.21 10.41 -17.50
C CYS A 9 32.78 9.78 -18.76
N LYS A 10 33.96 9.16 -18.64
CA LYS A 10 34.60 8.38 -19.71
C LYS A 10 34.48 6.89 -19.37
N ALA A 11 33.91 6.09 -20.28
CA ALA A 11 33.96 4.64 -20.15
C ALA A 11 35.45 4.21 -20.22
N GLY A 12 35.91 3.40 -19.27
CA GLY A 12 37.30 2.98 -19.24
C GLY A 12 37.64 2.11 -20.45
N VAL A 13 38.72 2.48 -21.14
CA VAL A 13 39.49 1.72 -22.15
C VAL A 13 38.72 1.18 -23.38
N ALA A 14 38.19 2.10 -24.19
CA ALA A 14 38.08 1.88 -25.64
C ALA A 14 38.40 3.21 -26.33
N SER A 15 39.29 3.19 -27.32
CA SER A 15 39.84 4.39 -27.98
C SER A 15 38.82 5.21 -28.79
N ASP A 16 37.56 4.79 -28.79
CA ASP A 16 36.37 5.43 -29.38
C ASP A 16 35.29 5.80 -28.33
N ALA A 17 35.59 5.65 -27.03
CA ALA A 17 34.63 5.91 -25.95
C ALA A 17 34.21 7.38 -25.89
N LYS A 18 33.03 7.68 -26.44
CA LYS A 18 32.37 8.98 -26.40
C LYS A 18 32.21 9.44 -24.94
N ALA A 19 32.90 10.53 -24.59
CA ALA A 19 32.73 11.18 -23.30
C ALA A 19 31.27 11.64 -23.17
N VAL A 20 30.60 11.23 -22.10
CA VAL A 20 29.23 11.65 -21.82
C VAL A 20 29.23 12.72 -20.73
N PRO A 21 28.43 13.79 -20.87
CA PRO A 21 28.28 14.79 -19.82
C PRO A 21 27.65 14.16 -18.57
N TRP A 22 27.89 14.76 -17.42
CA TRP A 22 27.25 14.32 -16.18
C TRP A 22 25.73 14.37 -16.26
N LEU A 23 25.11 13.31 -15.77
CA LEU A 23 23.68 13.33 -15.51
C LEU A 23 23.44 13.91 -14.13
N THR A 24 22.48 14.82 -14.03
CA THR A 24 21.99 15.31 -12.73
C THR A 24 21.33 14.15 -12.00
N LYS A 25 21.71 13.93 -10.74
CA LYS A 25 21.00 12.99 -9.86
C LYS A 25 19.55 13.44 -9.76
N THR A 26 18.64 12.62 -10.26
CA THR A 26 17.21 12.80 -9.97
C THR A 26 16.97 12.41 -8.51
N THR A 27 16.23 13.24 -7.79
CA THR A 27 15.74 12.87 -6.45
C THR A 27 14.93 11.58 -6.57
N PRO A 28 15.18 10.57 -5.72
CA PRO A 28 14.35 9.38 -5.71
C PRO A 28 12.91 9.81 -5.48
N LYS A 29 12.02 9.44 -6.40
CA LYS A 29 10.57 9.60 -6.21
C LYS A 29 10.23 8.94 -4.87
N PRO A 30 9.63 9.64 -3.90
CA PRO A 30 9.28 9.03 -2.63
C PRO A 30 8.32 7.87 -2.93
N LYS A 31 8.81 6.64 -2.79
CA LYS A 31 7.92 5.48 -2.71
C LYS A 31 7.00 5.78 -1.54
N LYS A 32 5.68 5.73 -1.76
CA LYS A 32 4.69 5.91 -0.68
C LYS A 32 5.18 5.13 0.55
N PRO A 33 5.18 5.72 1.76
CA PRO A 33 5.67 5.04 2.94
C PRO A 33 4.96 3.69 3.02
N VAL A 34 5.71 2.62 2.79
CA VAL A 34 5.22 1.27 2.91
C VAL A 34 5.00 1.10 4.40
N LYS A 35 3.74 1.19 4.84
CA LYS A 35 3.38 0.95 6.23
C LYS A 35 3.86 -0.46 6.57
N VAL A 36 4.81 -0.58 7.49
CA VAL A 36 5.40 -1.85 7.93
C VAL A 36 4.28 -2.76 8.47
N GLY A 37 3.94 -3.80 7.72
CA GLY A 37 2.77 -4.66 7.97
C GLY A 37 1.77 -4.74 6.80
N CYS A 38 1.74 -3.72 5.93
CA CYS A 38 0.96 -3.75 4.69
C CYS A 38 1.72 -4.38 3.51
N SER A 39 3.02 -4.65 3.66
CA SER A 39 3.85 -5.28 2.62
C SER A 39 3.38 -6.69 2.26
N GLU A 40 2.65 -7.35 3.17
CA GLU A 40 2.07 -8.69 2.96
C GLU A 40 0.74 -8.62 2.18
N CYS A 41 0.13 -7.45 2.05
CA CYS A 41 -1.09 -7.26 1.28
C CYS A 41 -0.76 -7.10 -0.20
N SER A 42 -1.46 -7.82 -1.07
CA SER A 42 -1.38 -7.60 -2.51
C SER A 42 -1.86 -6.18 -2.89
N SER A 43 -1.46 -5.69 -4.07
CA SER A 43 -1.92 -4.39 -4.58
C SER A 43 -3.45 -4.28 -4.72
N SER A 44 -4.13 -5.42 -4.86
CA SER A 44 -5.60 -5.52 -4.91
C SER A 44 -6.28 -5.55 -3.54
N GLN A 45 -5.50 -5.46 -2.45
CA GLN A 45 -6.00 -5.50 -1.08
C GLN A 45 -5.81 -4.15 -0.40
N THR A 46 -6.65 -3.87 0.59
CA THR A 46 -6.52 -2.66 1.42
C THR A 46 -5.95 -3.03 2.77
N CYS A 47 -4.91 -2.31 3.16
CA CYS A 47 -4.30 -2.53 4.46
C CYS A 47 -5.00 -1.70 5.54
N CYS A 48 -5.50 -2.40 6.57
CA CYS A 48 -6.20 -1.80 7.69
C CYS A 48 -5.49 -2.10 9.01
N SER A 49 -5.49 -1.15 9.94
CA SER A 49 -4.99 -1.42 11.29
C SER A 49 -5.92 -2.40 12.02
N ASN A 50 -5.33 -3.24 12.88
CA ASN A 50 -6.04 -4.18 13.75
C ASN A 50 -6.27 -3.62 15.19
N GLY A 51 -5.97 -2.34 15.44
CA GLY A 51 -6.17 -1.69 16.74
C GLY A 51 -5.17 -2.06 17.83
N GLN A 52 -4.35 -3.10 17.63
CA GLN A 52 -3.36 -3.60 18.58
C GLN A 52 -1.91 -3.32 18.13
N GLY A 53 -1.74 -2.33 17.23
CA GLY A 53 -0.43 -1.98 16.65
C GLY A 53 -0.01 -2.87 15.46
N GLY A 54 -0.87 -3.77 15.00
CA GLY A 54 -0.67 -4.56 13.79
C GLY A 54 -1.55 -4.12 12.61
N TYR A 55 -1.45 -4.87 11.51
CA TYR A 55 -2.20 -4.65 10.29
C TYR A 55 -2.82 -5.95 9.78
N GLY A 56 -3.96 -5.85 9.12
CA GLY A 56 -4.62 -6.93 8.39
C GLY A 56 -5.02 -6.48 6.99
N CYS A 57 -5.17 -7.45 6.08
CA CYS A 57 -5.46 -7.18 4.68
C CYS A 57 -6.95 -7.43 4.38
N CYS A 58 -7.61 -6.41 3.84
CA CYS A 58 -8.95 -6.53 3.28
C CYS A 58 -8.86 -7.08 1.85
N PRO A 59 -9.72 -8.03 1.46
CA PRO A 59 -9.65 -8.68 0.15
C PRO A 59 -9.93 -7.76 -1.03
N VAL A 60 -10.44 -6.54 -0.77
CA VAL A 60 -10.76 -5.54 -1.80
C VAL A 60 -9.87 -4.30 -1.65
N ALA A 61 -9.57 -3.67 -2.78
CA ALA A 61 -8.87 -2.40 -2.85
C ALA A 61 -9.81 -1.24 -2.46
N ASN A 62 -9.23 -0.17 -1.89
CA ASN A 62 -9.95 1.00 -1.40
C ASN A 62 -11.08 0.68 -0.41
N ALA A 63 -10.90 -0.36 0.41
CA ALA A 63 -11.84 -0.73 1.46
C ALA A 63 -11.82 0.33 2.57
N THR A 64 -12.98 0.56 3.19
CA THR A 64 -13.06 1.34 4.43
C THR A 64 -12.78 0.43 5.62
N CYS A 65 -11.82 0.79 6.46
CA CYS A 65 -11.48 0.03 7.66
C CYS A 65 -12.51 0.37 8.75
N CYS A 66 -13.23 -0.64 9.25
CA CYS A 66 -14.18 -0.42 10.33
C CYS A 66 -13.47 -0.29 11.69
N SER A 67 -14.09 0.44 12.61
CA SER A 67 -13.60 0.67 13.98
C SER A 67 -13.59 -0.56 14.87
N ASP A 68 -14.23 -1.65 14.43
CA ASP A 68 -14.15 -2.96 15.09
C ASP A 68 -12.77 -3.63 14.91
N HIS A 69 -11.94 -3.07 14.03
CA HIS A 69 -10.56 -3.47 13.79
C HIS A 69 -10.36 -4.87 13.17
N VAL A 70 -11.39 -5.68 12.99
CA VAL A 70 -11.30 -6.99 12.32
C VAL A 70 -12.10 -7.06 11.01
N HIS A 71 -13.00 -6.10 10.76
CA HIS A 71 -13.81 -6.01 9.56
C HIS A 71 -13.47 -4.78 8.70
N CYS A 72 -13.89 -4.83 7.45
CA CYS A 72 -13.81 -3.74 6.51
C CYS A 72 -14.94 -3.79 5.48
N CYS A 73 -15.21 -2.63 4.90
CA CYS A 73 -16.28 -2.45 3.96
C CYS A 73 -15.76 -2.15 2.55
N PRO A 74 -16.40 -2.68 1.50
CA PRO A 74 -16.04 -2.37 0.13
C PRO A 74 -16.27 -0.88 -0.18
N PRO A 75 -15.58 -0.32 -1.20
CA PRO A 75 -15.68 1.10 -1.53
C PRO A 75 -17.10 1.56 -1.89
N ALA A 76 -17.93 0.67 -2.43
CA ALA A 76 -19.34 0.97 -2.74
C ALA A 76 -20.25 1.06 -1.50
N TYR A 77 -19.80 0.55 -0.34
CA TYR A 77 -20.55 0.54 0.90
C TYR A 77 -19.67 1.04 2.06
N PRO A 78 -19.17 2.29 2.02
CA PRO A 78 -18.12 2.74 2.94
C PRO A 78 -18.56 2.89 4.39
N VAL A 79 -19.86 2.88 4.68
CA VAL A 79 -20.40 3.06 6.03
C VAL A 79 -20.41 1.73 6.77
N CYS A 80 -19.62 1.62 7.83
CA CYS A 80 -19.61 0.44 8.71
C CYS A 80 -20.72 0.53 9.76
N ASP A 81 -21.72 -0.35 9.67
CA ASP A 81 -22.70 -0.58 10.74
C ASP A 81 -22.23 -1.75 11.61
N VAL A 82 -21.52 -1.43 12.70
CA VAL A 82 -20.96 -2.44 13.60
C VAL A 82 -22.04 -3.13 14.43
N SER A 83 -23.15 -2.45 14.71
CA SER A 83 -24.28 -3.01 15.44
C SER A 83 -25.03 -4.07 14.63
N ALA A 84 -25.21 -3.84 13.33
CA ALA A 84 -25.86 -4.77 12.41
C ALA A 84 -24.90 -5.77 11.74
N GLY A 85 -23.59 -5.54 11.83
CA GLY A 85 -22.57 -6.36 11.16
C GLY A 85 -22.58 -6.21 9.63
N GLN A 86 -22.85 -5.01 9.14
CA GLN A 86 -23.10 -4.75 7.72
C GLN A 86 -22.43 -3.47 7.25
N CYS A 87 -22.22 -3.39 5.93
CA CYS A 87 -21.75 -2.21 5.24
C CYS A 87 -22.89 -1.55 4.47
N LYS A 88 -23.00 -0.23 4.56
CA LYS A 88 -24.05 0.56 3.88
C LYS A 88 -23.44 1.54 2.88
N ALA A 89 -24.15 1.78 1.79
CA ALA A 89 -23.75 2.75 0.75
C ALA A 89 -23.87 4.21 1.22
N GLY A 90 -24.65 4.48 2.26
CA GLY A 90 -24.85 5.81 2.84
C GLY A 90 -25.60 5.76 4.17
N VAL A 91 -25.89 6.93 4.74
CA VAL A 91 -26.61 7.10 6.02
C VAL A 91 -28.14 7.09 5.88
N ALA A 92 -28.66 6.90 4.66
CA ALA A 92 -30.09 6.80 4.41
C ALA A 92 -30.64 5.45 4.91
N SER A 93 -31.84 5.46 5.49
CA SER A 93 -32.48 4.29 6.10
C SER A 93 -32.83 3.17 5.09
N ASP A 94 -32.87 3.50 3.80
CA ASP A 94 -33.05 2.61 2.64
C ASP A 94 -31.72 2.23 1.94
N ALA A 95 -30.58 2.65 2.49
CA ALA A 95 -29.28 2.33 1.93
C ALA A 95 -29.10 0.81 1.89
N LYS A 96 -28.94 0.30 0.66
CA LYS A 96 -28.61 -1.10 0.39
C LYS A 96 -27.46 -1.53 1.31
N ALA A 97 -27.71 -2.57 2.10
CA ALA A 97 -26.74 -3.13 3.02
C ALA A 97 -26.14 -4.40 2.42
N VAL A 98 -24.84 -4.59 2.63
CA VAL A 98 -24.13 -5.83 2.28
C VAL A 98 -23.39 -6.33 3.52
N PRO A 99 -23.19 -7.65 3.66
CA PRO A 99 -22.33 -8.17 4.71
C PRO A 99 -20.93 -7.55 4.60
N TRP A 100 -20.34 -7.22 5.74
CA TRP A 100 -18.96 -6.75 5.80
C TRP A 100 -17.97 -7.85 5.44
N LEU A 101 -16.76 -7.43 5.08
CA LEU A 101 -15.66 -8.33 4.77
C LEU A 101 -14.80 -8.48 6.02
N THR A 102 -14.40 -9.71 6.34
CA THR A 102 -13.41 -9.97 7.38
C THR A 102 -12.02 -9.65 6.85
N LYS A 103 -11.20 -9.01 7.69
CA LYS A 103 -9.78 -8.87 7.40
C LYS A 103 -9.15 -10.25 7.43
N THR A 104 -8.34 -10.54 6.43
CA THR A 104 -7.39 -11.64 6.54
C THR A 104 -6.32 -11.20 7.54
N THR A 105 -6.22 -11.92 8.66
CA THR A 105 -5.09 -11.74 9.58
C THR A 105 -3.78 -11.98 8.82
N PRO A 106 -2.65 -11.35 9.20
CA PRO A 106 -1.36 -11.90 8.81
C PRO A 106 -1.38 -13.37 9.24
N LYS A 107 -0.96 -14.28 8.37
CA LYS A 107 -0.99 -15.74 8.63
C LYS A 107 -0.62 -16.00 10.10
N PRO A 108 -1.37 -16.81 10.87
CA PRO A 108 -0.88 -17.24 12.16
C PRO A 108 0.51 -17.84 11.91
N LYS A 109 1.56 -17.28 12.52
CA LYS A 109 2.83 -18.00 12.63
C LYS A 109 2.43 -19.30 13.31
N LYS A 110 2.49 -20.41 12.55
CA LYS A 110 2.29 -21.75 13.09
C LYS A 110 3.13 -21.83 14.38
N PRO A 111 2.56 -22.19 15.53
CA PRO A 111 3.36 -22.45 16.72
C PRO A 111 4.41 -23.49 16.31
N VAL A 112 5.69 -23.15 16.49
CA VAL A 112 6.80 -24.08 16.28
C VAL A 112 6.84 -25.07 17.43
#